data_AF-A0A2Y9B6P2-F1
#
_entry.id   AF-A0A2Y9B6P2-F1
#
_cell.length_a   1.000
_cell.length_b   1.000
_cell.length_c   1.000
_cell.angle_alpha   90.00
_cell.angle_beta   90.00
_cell.angle_gamma   90.00
#
_symmetry.space_group_name_H-M   'P 1'
#
loop_
_entity.id
_entity.type
_entity.pdbx_description
1 polymer ?
#
loop_
_entity_poly.entity_id
_entity_poly.type
_entity_poly.pdbx_seq_one_letter_code
_entity_poly.pdbx_strand_id
1 'polypeptide(L)'
;MEALASEYELLCQTYESFNAQSLEIKEWGVTIGVAALIAAYAAKPAERPGRPLVLLAAPAAQPFWITDALWKVVQTGYLARIGEIEAALREERPIAALQSFSTLAASAEGTFTPRAFWEARINPTVFLPHAPIFALGLLLALIYPPKAVSPPAPRGGLRR
;
A
#
# COMPACT_ATOMS: atom_id res chain seq x y z
N MET A 1 -37.74 6.50 1.36
CA MET A 1 -37.23 5.28 2.03
C MET A 1 -36.56 4.36 1.03
N GLU A 2 -37.21 4.00 -0.08
CA GLU A 2 -36.62 3.13 -1.13
C GLU A 2 -35.26 3.62 -1.67
N ALA A 3 -35.14 4.90 -2.01
CA ALA A 3 -33.87 5.48 -2.48
C ALA A 3 -32.73 5.42 -1.42
N LEU A 4 -33.08 5.53 -0.13
CA LEU A 4 -32.10 5.48 0.96
C LEU A 4 -31.64 4.04 1.24
N ALA A 5 -32.56 3.07 1.14
CA ALA A 5 -32.23 1.66 1.23
C ALA A 5 -31.31 1.22 0.06
N SER A 6 -31.61 1.71 -1.16
CA SER A 6 -30.76 1.48 -2.33
C SER A 6 -29.38 2.11 -2.20
N GLU A 7 -29.28 3.34 -1.67
CA GLU A 7 -27.99 3.96 -1.34
C GLU A 7 -27.22 3.10 -0.32
N TYR A 8 -27.86 2.69 0.78
CA TYR A 8 -27.23 1.87 1.81
C TYR A 8 -26.65 0.57 1.25
N GLU A 9 -27.43 -0.16 0.46
CA GLU A 9 -26.98 -1.40 -0.17
C GLU A 9 -25.79 -1.17 -1.10
N LEU A 10 -25.85 -0.12 -1.93
CA LEU A 10 -24.75 0.25 -2.82
C LEU A 10 -23.47 0.64 -2.05
N LEU A 11 -23.61 1.36 -0.94
CA LEU A 11 -22.49 1.75 -0.08
C LEU A 11 -21.85 0.53 0.59
N CYS A 12 -22.64 -0.41 1.11
CA CYS A 12 -22.14 -1.64 1.71
C CYS A 12 -21.41 -2.51 0.68
N GLN A 13 -22.00 -2.71 -0.51
CA GLN A 13 -21.35 -3.45 -1.60
C GLN A 13 -20.04 -2.79 -2.02
N THR A 14 -20.03 -1.46 -2.15
CA THR A 14 -18.81 -0.70 -2.47
C THR A 14 -17.76 -0.85 -1.36
N TYR A 15 -18.16 -0.72 -0.09
CA TYR A 15 -17.29 -0.89 1.06
C TYR A 15 -16.63 -2.28 1.10
N GLU A 16 -17.42 -3.33 0.86
CA GLU A 16 -16.95 -4.71 0.83
C GLU A 16 -16.01 -4.98 -0.35
N SER A 17 -16.25 -4.35 -1.51
CA SER A 17 -15.38 -4.50 -2.68
C SER A 17 -13.94 -4.04 -2.43
N PHE A 18 -13.73 -3.06 -1.53
CA PHE A 18 -12.38 -2.63 -1.14
C PHE A 18 -11.59 -3.73 -0.42
N ASN A 19 -12.25 -4.66 0.27
CA ASN A 19 -11.55 -5.75 0.96
C ASN A 19 -10.90 -6.70 -0.05
N ALA A 20 -11.59 -7.02 -1.15
CA ALA A 20 -11.03 -7.84 -2.22
C ALA A 20 -9.82 -7.14 -2.87
N GLN A 21 -9.96 -5.86 -3.21
CA GLN A 21 -8.85 -5.07 -3.79
C GLN A 21 -7.68 -4.90 -2.83
N SER A 22 -7.93 -4.67 -1.54
CA SER A 22 -6.88 -4.58 -0.51
C SER A 22 -6.13 -5.90 -0.37
N LEU A 23 -6.82 -7.04 -0.47
CA LEU A 23 -6.18 -8.35 -0.46
C LEU A 23 -5.25 -8.53 -1.68
N GLU A 24 -5.71 -8.19 -2.88
CA GLU A 24 -4.89 -8.23 -4.09
C GLU A 24 -3.62 -7.36 -3.98
N ILE A 25 -3.75 -6.12 -3.48
CA ILE A 25 -2.61 -5.20 -3.27
C ILE A 25 -1.56 -5.83 -2.34
N LYS A 26 -2.01 -6.52 -1.29
CA LYS A 26 -1.13 -7.18 -0.31
C LYS A 26 -0.40 -8.36 -0.94
N GLU A 27 -1.11 -9.20 -1.70
CA GLU A 27 -0.54 -10.35 -2.40
C GLU A 27 0.53 -9.91 -3.41
N TRP A 28 0.24 -8.89 -4.22
CA TRP A 28 1.19 -8.35 -5.19
C TRP A 28 2.38 -7.66 -4.52
N GLY A 29 2.14 -6.90 -3.45
CA GLY A 29 3.21 -6.25 -2.69
C GLY A 29 4.18 -7.24 -2.07
N VAL A 30 3.68 -8.37 -1.56
CA VAL A 30 4.51 -9.45 -1.03
C VAL A 30 5.30 -10.12 -2.16
N THR A 31 4.61 -10.53 -3.22
CA THR A 31 5.20 -11.26 -4.35
C THR A 31 6.32 -10.45 -5.00
N ILE A 32 6.06 -9.18 -5.34
CA ILE A 32 7.03 -8.30 -6.00
C ILE A 32 8.18 -7.94 -5.06
N GLY A 33 7.89 -7.65 -3.79
CA GLY A 33 8.91 -7.34 -2.80
C GLY A 33 9.90 -8.49 -2.58
N VAL A 34 9.39 -9.72 -2.43
CA VAL A 34 10.23 -10.93 -2.32
C VAL A 34 11.00 -11.19 -3.60
N ALA A 35 10.35 -11.10 -4.77
CA ALA A 35 11.02 -11.30 -6.06
C ALA A 35 12.17 -10.31 -6.27
N ALA A 36 11.98 -9.03 -5.92
CA ALA A 36 13.02 -8.01 -5.98
C ALA A 36 14.21 -8.34 -5.08
N LEU A 37 13.95 -8.80 -3.84
CA LEU A 37 15.00 -9.25 -2.94
C LEU A 37 15.74 -10.47 -3.49
N ILE A 38 15.04 -11.50 -3.98
CA ILE A 38 15.67 -12.68 -4.59
C ILE A 38 16.54 -12.27 -5.78
N ALA A 39 16.02 -11.42 -6.67
CA ALA A 39 16.76 -10.92 -7.83
C ALA A 39 18.06 -10.20 -7.41
N ALA A 40 18.03 -9.44 -6.30
CA ALA A 40 19.22 -8.77 -5.78
C ALA A 40 20.36 -9.73 -5.37
N TYR A 41 20.03 -10.98 -5.01
CA TYR A 41 21.00 -12.02 -4.67
C TYR A 41 21.27 -13.02 -5.81
N ALA A 42 20.35 -13.16 -6.76
CA ALA A 42 20.43 -14.12 -7.86
C ALA A 42 21.46 -13.75 -8.94
N ALA A 43 21.86 -12.48 -9.04
CA ALA A 43 22.91 -12.04 -9.97
C ALA A 43 24.21 -12.84 -9.77
N LYS A 44 24.91 -13.18 -10.85
CA LYS A 44 26.20 -13.90 -10.77
C LYS A 44 27.22 -13.05 -10.00
N PRO A 45 28.13 -13.66 -9.22
CA PRO A 45 29.14 -12.92 -8.45
C PRO A 45 29.89 -11.85 -9.25
N ALA A 46 30.20 -12.13 -10.53
CA ALA A 46 30.93 -11.23 -11.42
C ALA A 46 30.18 -9.94 -11.82
N GLU A 47 28.86 -9.89 -11.65
CA GLU A 47 28.00 -8.77 -12.08
C GLU A 47 27.23 -8.15 -10.91
N ARG A 48 27.47 -8.59 -9.66
CA ARG A 48 26.74 -8.12 -8.48
C ARG A 48 27.09 -6.66 -8.18
N PRO A 49 26.12 -5.73 -8.22
CA PRO A 49 26.33 -4.35 -7.79
C PRO A 49 26.62 -4.23 -6.29
N GLY A 50 26.42 -5.31 -5.52
CA GLY A 50 26.64 -5.38 -4.09
C GLY A 50 25.47 -4.82 -3.28
N ARG A 51 25.79 -4.14 -2.18
CA ARG A 51 24.83 -3.50 -1.25
C ARG A 51 23.80 -2.56 -1.92
N PRO A 52 24.14 -1.72 -2.91
CA PRO A 52 23.18 -0.80 -3.54
C PRO A 52 21.94 -1.49 -4.13
N LEU A 53 22.08 -2.68 -4.71
CA LEU A 53 20.95 -3.37 -5.34
C LEU A 53 19.91 -3.84 -4.31
N VAL A 54 20.36 -4.30 -3.15
CA VAL A 54 19.45 -4.68 -2.04
C VAL A 54 18.77 -3.46 -1.44
N LEU A 55 19.49 -2.33 -1.34
CA LEU A 55 18.90 -1.07 -0.89
C LEU A 55 17.84 -0.52 -1.86
N LEU A 56 17.98 -0.79 -3.16
CA LEU A 56 16.95 -0.47 -4.17
C LEU A 56 15.78 -1.47 -4.15
N ALA A 57 16.03 -2.73 -3.82
CA ALA A 57 15.00 -3.76 -3.71
C ALA A 57 14.14 -3.61 -2.43
N ALA A 58 14.72 -3.17 -1.31
CA ALA A 58 14.01 -2.98 -0.05
C ALA A 58 12.73 -2.12 -0.17
N PRO A 59 12.75 -0.93 -0.82
CA PRO A 59 11.55 -0.12 -0.98
C PRO A 59 10.56 -0.63 -2.04
N ALA A 60 10.76 -1.80 -2.66
CA ALA A 60 9.83 -2.32 -3.67
C ALA A 60 8.40 -2.55 -3.14
N ALA A 61 8.25 -2.76 -1.82
CA ALA A 61 6.94 -2.87 -1.17
C ALA A 61 6.29 -1.51 -0.84
N GLN A 62 7.01 -0.38 -0.95
CA GLN A 62 6.50 0.95 -0.58
C GLN A 62 5.34 1.43 -1.46
N PRO A 63 5.37 1.28 -2.80
CA PRO A 63 4.22 1.67 -3.62
C PRO A 63 2.93 0.95 -3.20
N PHE A 64 3.01 -0.36 -2.93
CA PHE A 64 1.86 -1.16 -2.47
C PHE A 64 1.35 -0.69 -1.11
N TRP A 65 2.26 -0.41 -0.17
CA TRP A 65 1.89 0.13 1.13
C TRP A 65 1.20 1.50 1.03
N ILE A 66 1.68 2.37 0.15
CA ILE A 66 1.05 3.67 -0.11
C ILE A 66 -0.33 3.48 -0.73
N THR A 67 -0.46 2.59 -1.72
CA THR A 67 -1.73 2.29 -2.38
C THR A 67 -2.76 1.70 -1.40
N ASP A 68 -2.37 0.74 -0.57
CA ASP A 68 -3.26 0.14 0.44
C ASP A 68 -3.70 1.18 1.49
N ALA A 69 -2.80 2.08 1.90
CA ALA A 69 -3.14 3.19 2.79
C ALA A 69 -4.13 4.17 2.15
N LEU A 70 -3.94 4.54 0.87
CA LEU A 70 -4.89 5.38 0.13
C LEU A 70 -6.25 4.67 0.01
N TRP A 71 -6.26 3.37 -0.28
CA TRP A 71 -7.48 2.57 -0.33
C TRP A 71 -8.20 2.55 1.00
N LYS A 72 -7.45 2.43 2.11
CA LYS A 72 -8.03 2.47 3.45
C LYS A 72 -8.68 3.81 3.75
N VAL A 73 -8.07 4.93 3.34
CA VAL A 73 -8.66 6.28 3.50
C VAL A 73 -9.97 6.40 2.73
N VAL A 74 -9.97 6.00 1.45
CA VAL A 74 -11.20 6.01 0.62
C VAL A 74 -12.28 5.13 1.26
N GLN A 75 -11.93 3.92 1.69
CA GLN A 75 -12.83 2.99 2.37
C GLN A 75 -13.45 3.61 3.64
N THR A 76 -12.67 4.33 4.45
CA THR A 76 -13.19 4.99 5.65
C THR A 76 -14.16 6.13 5.37
N GLY A 77 -14.07 6.79 4.20
CA GLY A 77 -15.03 7.83 3.80
C GLY A 77 -16.46 7.29 3.65
N TYR A 78 -16.60 6.05 3.17
CA TYR A 78 -17.90 5.39 3.04
C TYR A 78 -18.50 4.96 4.39
N LEU A 79 -17.66 4.62 5.38
CA LEU A 79 -18.15 4.22 6.71
C LEU A 79 -18.92 5.34 7.43
N ALA A 80 -18.47 6.59 7.28
CA ALA A 80 -19.16 7.73 7.88
C ALA A 80 -20.61 7.81 7.42
N ARG A 81 -20.84 7.69 6.10
CA ARG A 81 -22.18 7.74 5.52
C ARG A 81 -23.03 6.51 5.83
N ILE A 82 -22.44 5.32 5.83
CA ILE A 82 -23.13 4.10 6.26
C ILE A 82 -23.66 4.29 7.69
N GLY A 83 -22.81 4.78 8.60
CA GLY A 83 -23.20 5.07 9.98
C GLY A 83 -24.28 6.15 10.12
N GLU A 84 -24.22 7.21 9.29
CA GLU A 84 -25.27 8.24 9.25
C GLU A 84 -26.63 7.67 8.84
N ILE A 85 -26.65 6.78 7.84
CA ILE A 85 -27.87 6.14 7.37
C ILE A 85 -28.42 5.20 8.44
N GLU A 86 -27.57 4.39 9.07
CA GLU A 86 -27.98 3.48 10.16
C GLU A 86 -28.54 4.24 11.36
N ALA A 87 -27.94 5.37 11.73
CA ALA A 87 -28.44 6.24 12.80
C ALA A 87 -29.80 6.85 12.41
N ALA A 88 -29.94 7.38 11.19
CA ALA A 88 -31.18 7.97 10.72
C ALA A 88 -32.33 6.95 10.64
N LEU A 89 -32.06 5.72 10.21
CA LEU A 89 -33.04 4.63 10.19
C LEU A 89 -33.46 4.24 11.62
N ARG A 90 -32.53 4.20 12.57
CA ARG A 90 -32.80 3.89 13.98
C ARG A 90 -33.64 4.96 14.67
N GLU A 91 -33.38 6.23 14.35
CA GLU A 91 -34.04 7.40 14.94
C GLU A 91 -35.30 7.84 14.18
N GLU A 92 -35.66 7.14 13.10
CA GLU A 92 -36.72 7.53 12.17
C GLU A 92 -36.56 8.97 11.64
N ARG A 93 -35.32 9.44 11.54
CA ARG A 93 -34.97 10.80 11.13
C ARG A 93 -34.87 10.89 9.61
N PRO A 94 -35.51 11.87 8.96
CA PRO A 94 -35.38 12.04 7.52
C PRO A 94 -33.98 12.56 7.17
N ILE A 95 -33.30 11.87 6.26
CA ILE A 95 -32.07 12.32 5.61
C ILE A 95 -32.21 12.22 4.09
N ALA A 96 -31.54 13.11 3.38
CA ALA A 96 -31.47 13.04 1.92
C ALA A 96 -30.65 11.84 1.48
N ALA A 97 -31.07 11.14 0.43
CA ALA A 97 -30.26 10.10 -0.18
C ALA A 97 -29.14 10.75 -1.01
N LEU A 98 -27.90 10.32 -0.81
CA LEU A 98 -26.75 10.71 -1.61
C LEU A 98 -26.42 9.60 -2.62
N GLN A 99 -25.77 9.96 -3.72
CA GLN A 99 -25.17 8.97 -4.62
C GLN A 99 -23.75 8.62 -4.13
N SER A 100 -23.18 7.49 -4.56
CA SER A 100 -21.88 7.01 -4.04
C SER A 100 -20.73 8.01 -4.22
N PHE A 101 -20.70 8.73 -5.35
CA PHE A 101 -19.68 9.76 -5.58
C PHE A 101 -19.89 11.00 -4.70
N SER A 102 -21.15 11.42 -4.53
CA SER A 102 -21.50 12.54 -3.66
C SER A 102 -21.19 12.24 -2.19
N THR A 103 -21.37 10.98 -1.77
CA THR A 103 -20.95 10.48 -0.46
C THR A 103 -19.44 10.64 -0.28
N LEU A 104 -18.66 10.16 -1.25
CA LEU A 104 -17.21 10.28 -1.18
C LEU A 104 -16.77 11.75 -1.17
N ALA A 105 -17.35 12.58 -2.02
CA ALA A 105 -17.08 14.02 -2.08
C ALA A 105 -17.44 14.74 -0.77
N ALA A 106 -18.59 14.40 -0.17
CA ALA A 106 -19.00 14.94 1.12
C ALA A 106 -18.06 14.48 2.25
N SER A 107 -17.62 13.22 2.22
CA SER A 107 -16.64 12.70 3.18
C SER A 107 -15.24 13.28 2.96
N ALA A 108 -14.95 13.81 1.77
CA ALA A 108 -13.62 14.27 1.42
C ALA A 108 -13.16 15.46 2.25
N GLU A 109 -14.12 16.29 2.69
CA GLU A 109 -13.94 17.33 3.69
C GLU A 109 -13.63 16.70 5.07
N GLY A 110 -12.39 16.26 5.26
CA GLY A 110 -11.88 15.71 6.52
C GLY A 110 -11.30 14.29 6.41
N THR A 111 -11.74 13.49 5.43
CA THR A 111 -11.21 12.12 5.24
C THR A 111 -9.90 12.11 4.44
N PHE A 112 -9.74 12.96 3.42
CA PHE A 112 -8.49 13.02 2.63
C PHE A 112 -7.46 14.00 3.22
N THR A 113 -7.13 13.82 4.49
CA THR A 113 -6.10 14.62 5.16
C THR A 113 -4.77 13.87 5.21
N PRO A 114 -3.62 14.58 5.25
CA PRO A 114 -2.32 13.95 5.50
C PRO A 114 -2.30 13.11 6.79
N ARG A 115 -3.08 13.54 7.79
CA ARG A 115 -3.27 12.82 9.05
C ARG A 115 -3.98 11.48 8.84
N ALA A 116 -5.12 11.47 8.15
CA ALA A 116 -5.87 10.25 7.85
C ALA A 116 -5.03 9.27 7.02
N PHE A 117 -4.26 9.76 6.04
CA PHE A 117 -3.32 8.93 5.30
C PHE A 117 -2.25 8.31 6.21
N TRP A 118 -1.69 9.09 7.13
CA TRP A 118 -0.70 8.58 8.07
C TRP A 118 -1.28 7.53 9.02
N GLU A 119 -2.46 7.78 9.59
CA GLU A 119 -3.20 6.85 10.43
C GLU A 119 -3.54 5.55 9.68
N ALA A 120 -3.96 5.65 8.42
CA ALA A 120 -4.19 4.51 7.54
C ALA A 120 -2.90 3.72 7.26
N ARG A 121 -1.78 4.41 7.01
CA ARG A 121 -0.49 3.78 6.72
C ARG A 121 0.05 2.97 7.89
N ILE A 122 -0.14 3.42 9.13
CA ILE A 122 0.29 2.71 10.34
C ILE A 122 -0.76 1.72 10.86
N ASN A 123 -1.92 1.61 10.20
CA ASN A 123 -2.94 0.64 10.58
C ASN A 123 -2.39 -0.79 10.43
N PRO A 124 -2.51 -1.66 11.44
CA PRO A 124 -2.03 -3.05 11.38
C PRO A 124 -2.49 -3.82 10.14
N THR A 125 -3.72 -3.60 9.68
CA THR A 125 -4.25 -4.29 8.50
C THR A 125 -3.62 -3.83 7.19
N VAL A 126 -2.89 -2.71 7.19
CA VAL A 126 -2.23 -2.09 6.05
C VAL A 126 -0.71 -2.28 6.11
N PHE A 127 -0.09 -2.02 7.27
CA PHE A 127 1.38 -2.06 7.34
C PHE A 127 1.94 -3.49 7.46
N LEU A 128 1.25 -4.41 8.14
CA LEU A 128 1.78 -5.75 8.45
C LEU A 128 2.17 -6.57 7.20
N PRO A 129 1.46 -6.49 6.06
CA PRO A 129 1.87 -7.19 4.84
C PRO A 129 3.15 -6.64 4.20
N HIS A 130 3.45 -5.35 4.38
CA HIS A 130 4.50 -4.65 3.63
C HIS A 130 5.76 -4.35 4.46
N ALA A 131 5.59 -3.99 5.74
CA ALA A 131 6.69 -3.59 6.60
C ALA A 131 7.70 -4.72 6.86
N PRO A 132 7.32 -6.00 7.03
CA PRO A 132 8.30 -7.08 7.22
C PRO A 132 9.23 -7.24 6.02
N ILE A 133 8.74 -7.06 4.79
CA ILE A 133 9.57 -7.17 3.58
C ILE A 133 10.54 -5.99 3.49
N PHE A 134 10.04 -4.78 3.75
CA PHE A 134 10.88 -3.60 3.79
C PHE A 134 11.99 -3.74 4.86
N ALA A 135 11.61 -4.15 6.07
CA ALA A 135 12.53 -4.39 7.17
C ALA A 135 13.54 -5.51 6.85
N LEU A 136 13.08 -6.61 6.27
CA LEU A 136 13.94 -7.71 5.82
C LEU A 136 14.96 -7.23 4.79
N GLY A 137 14.54 -6.45 3.80
CA GLY A 137 15.44 -5.86 2.80
C GLY A 137 16.51 -4.97 3.43
N LEU A 138 16.13 -4.11 4.38
CA LEU A 138 17.08 -3.28 5.12
C LEU A 138 18.04 -4.12 5.97
N LEU A 139 17.55 -5.11 6.71
CA LEU A 139 18.37 -6.00 7.53
C LEU A 139 19.37 -6.77 6.67
N LEU A 140 18.93 -7.30 5.53
CA LEU A 140 19.78 -7.97 4.56
C LEU A 140 20.86 -7.04 4.02
N ALA A 141 20.53 -5.79 3.69
CA ALA A 141 21.50 -4.81 3.21
C ALA A 141 22.53 -4.40 4.27
N LEU A 142 22.19 -4.44 5.56
CA LEU A 142 23.06 -4.06 6.67
C LEU A 142 23.92 -5.21 7.18
N ILE A 143 23.34 -6.39 7.35
CA ILE A 143 23.97 -7.55 8.00
C ILE A 143 24.63 -8.47 6.98
N TYR A 144 24.01 -8.64 5.81
CA TYR A 144 24.47 -9.59 4.80
C TYR A 144 24.50 -8.99 3.38
N PRO A 145 25.19 -7.85 3.18
CA PRO A 145 25.24 -7.24 1.85
C PRO A 145 25.89 -8.19 0.83
N PRO A 146 25.36 -8.28 -0.40
CA PRO A 146 26.03 -9.03 -1.45
C PRO A 146 27.42 -8.46 -1.67
N LYS A 147 28.42 -9.35 -1.81
CA LYS A 147 29.79 -8.94 -2.10
C LYS A 147 29.83 -8.31 -3.50
N ALA A 148 30.24 -7.05 -3.57
CA ALA A 148 30.57 -6.40 -4.84
C ALA A 148 31.90 -6.96 -5.36
N VAL A 149 32.02 -7.13 -6.67
CA VAL A 149 33.31 -7.38 -7.31
C VAL A 149 33.89 -6.04 -7.74
N SER A 150 35.10 -5.72 -7.29
CA SER A 150 35.83 -4.54 -7.76
C SER A 150 36.13 -4.68 -9.25
N PRO A 151 36.01 -3.60 -10.05
CA PRO A 151 36.40 -3.63 -11.45
C PRO A 151 37.88 -4.03 -11.56
N PRO A 152 38.28 -4.79 -12.60
CA PRO A 152 39.68 -5.15 -12.80
C PRO A 152 40.52 -3.88 -12.91
N ALA A 153 41.70 -3.88 -12.25
CA ALA A 153 42.62 -2.75 -12.29
C ALA A 153 42.91 -2.35 -13.75
N PRO A 154 42.99 -1.04 -14.08
CA PRO A 154 43.30 -0.62 -15.43
C PRO A 154 44.63 -1.25 -15.83
N ARG A 155 44.63 -2.06 -16.90
CA ARG A 155 45.85 -2.64 -17.46
C ARG A 155 46.73 -1.45 -17.84
N GLY A 156 47.78 -1.22 -17.06
CA GLY A 156 48.73 -0.14 -17.31
C GLY A 156 49.13 -0.20 -18.77
N GLY A 157 48.82 0.89 -19.50
CA GLY A 157 49.16 1.00 -20.91
C GLY A 157 50.64 0.72 -21.06
N LEU A 158 50.96 -0.29 -21.87
CA LEU A 158 52.32 -0.50 -22.36
C LEU A 158 52.73 0.81 -23.03
N ARG A 159 53.52 1.61 -22.33
CA ARG A 159 54.31 2.68 -22.94
C ARG A 159 55.23 1.98 -23.92
N ARG A 160 54.87 2.02 -25.19
CA ARG A 160 55.76 1.74 -26.31
C ARG A 160 56.37 3.06 -26.76
#